data_AF-A0A6I3H935-F1
#
_entry.id   AF-A0A6I3H935-F1
#
_cell.length_a   1.000
_cell.length_b   1.000
_cell.length_c   1.000
_cell.angle_alpha   90.00
_cell.angle_beta   90.00
_cell.angle_gamma   90.00
#
_symmetry.space_group_name_H-M   'P 1'
#
loop_
_entity.id
_entity.type
_entity.pdbx_description
1 polymer ?
#
loop_
_entity_poly.entity_id
_entity_poly.type
_entity_poly.pdbx_seq_one_letter_code
_entity_poly.pdbx_strand_id
1 'polypeptide(L)'
;MQTLNIIAGISWDPGIRGILIVMVGVVVLMGSTYLILGTNIGSRLGFLVALSGLFGWLTILTFVWWLTPPAIGPRGNVPTWKPVEIYVNGANDSAKVDALNKLVDPASLATADEILAQNPDLVNEFPNGFTLSDLQQNNPAIVSEYLDIEALNGWALVGAANAGEAQAAADVELVASGVFKTTSEYKKLNVWNYGGKPTLKDDCPDGGSICRAQHRITSAFQIKNPKNYTVVQVQKVIPQTPVPGQAPPLPKVDPSQPVISVVLIRDIGNERVIPFLYFVISVSLFILSAWALHNRDKTLMKNKAMAEAASKES
;
A
#
# COMPACT_ATOMS: atom_id res chain seq x y z
N MET A 1 -31.64 41.62 8.00
CA MET A 1 -30.53 41.64 7.01
C MET A 1 -29.23 41.04 7.56
N GLN A 2 -28.83 41.26 8.83
CA GLN A 2 -27.65 40.60 9.40
C GLN A 2 -27.73 39.06 9.44
N THR A 3 -28.88 38.48 9.79
CA THR A 3 -29.08 37.02 9.85
C THR A 3 -28.97 36.33 8.49
N LEU A 4 -29.45 36.97 7.41
CA LEU A 4 -29.32 36.46 6.03
C LEU A 4 -27.86 36.47 5.56
N ASN A 5 -27.08 37.49 5.93
CA ASN A 5 -25.66 37.56 5.60
C ASN A 5 -24.82 36.52 6.36
N ILE A 6 -25.21 36.18 7.60
CA ILE A 6 -24.57 35.11 8.38
C ILE A 6 -24.83 33.73 7.76
N ILE A 7 -26.06 33.43 7.35
CA ILE A 7 -26.42 32.16 6.70
C ILE A 7 -25.73 32.02 5.34
N ALA A 8 -25.63 33.12 4.57
CA ALA A 8 -24.91 33.14 3.31
C ALA A 8 -23.39 32.92 3.52
N GLY A 9 -22.79 33.49 4.57
CA GLY A 9 -21.37 33.28 4.90
C GLY A 9 -21.03 31.84 5.29
N ILE A 10 -21.92 31.15 6.01
CA ILE A 10 -21.77 29.73 6.38
C ILE A 10 -21.81 28.79 5.16
N SER A 11 -22.56 29.15 4.11
CA SER A 11 -22.65 28.35 2.88
C SER A 11 -21.37 28.37 2.05
N TRP A 12 -20.56 29.42 2.15
CA TRP A 12 -19.40 29.66 1.28
C TRP A 12 -18.05 29.26 1.90
N ASP A 13 -18.00 28.95 3.20
CA ASP A 13 -16.81 28.37 3.85
C ASP A 13 -16.94 26.84 3.97
N PRO A 14 -16.16 26.06 3.19
CA PRO A 14 -16.18 24.60 3.26
C PRO A 14 -15.86 24.05 4.66
N GLY A 15 -15.04 24.75 5.45
CA GLY A 15 -14.64 24.33 6.78
C GLY A 15 -15.79 24.39 7.79
N ILE A 16 -16.46 25.54 7.87
CA ILE A 16 -17.61 25.75 8.78
C ILE A 16 -18.77 24.83 8.40
N ARG A 17 -19.06 24.70 7.10
CA ARG A 17 -20.08 23.79 6.60
C ARG A 17 -19.80 22.33 7.00
N GLY A 18 -18.55 21.88 6.89
CA GLY A 18 -18.14 20.54 7.29
C GLY A 18 -18.43 20.27 8.78
N ILE A 19 -18.03 21.19 9.66
CA ILE A 19 -18.25 21.06 11.11
C ILE A 19 -19.75 21.00 11.44
N LEU A 20 -20.56 21.88 10.83
CA LEU A 20 -22.01 21.90 11.05
C LEU A 20 -22.68 20.62 10.59
N ILE A 21 -22.30 20.07 9.43
CA ILE A 21 -22.85 18.80 8.93
C ILE A 21 -22.53 17.66 9.91
N VAL A 22 -21.30 17.60 10.43
CA VAL A 22 -20.92 16.59 11.43
C VAL A 22 -21.72 16.76 12.71
N MET A 23 -21.87 17.99 13.22
CA MET A 23 -22.68 18.24 14.42
C MET A 23 -24.14 17.85 14.23
N VAL A 24 -24.76 18.22 13.11
CA VAL A 24 -26.14 17.82 12.79
C VAL A 24 -26.24 16.31 12.68
N GLY A 25 -25.27 15.64 12.03
CA GLY A 25 -25.22 14.19 11.95
C GLY A 25 -25.15 13.51 13.31
N VAL A 26 -24.32 14.01 14.23
CA VAL A 26 -24.21 13.49 15.61
C VAL A 26 -25.51 13.70 16.37
N VAL A 27 -26.08 14.92 16.34
CA VAL A 27 -27.32 15.24 17.07
C VAL A 27 -28.50 14.42 16.54
N VAL A 28 -28.64 14.29 15.21
CA VAL A 28 -29.77 13.55 14.63
C VAL A 28 -29.58 12.06 14.84
N LEU A 29 -28.41 11.48 14.55
CA LEU A 29 -28.20 10.03 14.64
C LEU A 29 -28.15 9.54 16.10
N MET A 30 -27.33 10.16 16.94
CA MET A 30 -27.17 9.77 18.35
C MET A 30 -28.30 10.30 19.22
N GLY A 31 -28.74 11.53 18.97
CA GLY A 31 -29.77 12.18 19.76
C GLY A 31 -31.15 11.60 19.52
N SER A 32 -31.52 11.24 18.28
CA SER A 32 -32.84 10.62 18.02
C SER A 32 -33.00 9.28 18.73
N THR A 33 -32.00 8.41 18.64
CA THR A 33 -31.99 7.11 19.33
C THR A 33 -32.04 7.29 20.84
N TYR A 34 -31.29 8.25 21.39
CA TYR A 34 -31.37 8.61 22.80
C TYR A 34 -32.75 9.13 23.22
N LEU A 35 -33.38 10.04 22.47
CA LEU A 35 -34.67 10.63 22.83
C LEU A 35 -35.77 9.57 22.90
N ILE A 36 -35.83 8.68 21.89
CA ILE A 36 -36.82 7.59 21.83
C ILE A 36 -36.67 6.67 23.05
N LEU A 37 -35.43 6.25 23.36
CA LEU A 37 -35.17 5.40 24.52
C LEU A 37 -35.41 6.15 25.84
N GLY A 38 -34.98 7.41 25.93
CA GLY A 38 -35.11 8.25 27.11
C GLY A 38 -36.57 8.45 27.53
N THR A 39 -37.48 8.58 26.56
CA THR A 39 -38.93 8.70 26.84
C THR A 39 -39.58 7.41 27.31
N ASN A 40 -39.05 6.24 26.93
CA ASN A 40 -39.67 4.95 27.25
C ASN A 40 -39.11 4.31 28.53
N ILE A 41 -37.78 4.28 28.68
CA ILE A 41 -37.09 3.56 29.77
C ILE A 41 -36.36 4.51 30.75
N GLY A 42 -36.55 5.82 30.59
CA GLY A 42 -35.99 6.88 31.41
C GLY A 42 -34.61 7.38 30.94
N SER A 43 -34.32 8.65 31.19
CA SER A 43 -33.15 9.37 30.64
C SER A 43 -31.79 8.71 30.95
N ARG A 44 -31.60 8.17 32.16
CA ARG A 44 -30.33 7.52 32.55
C ARG A 44 -30.14 6.15 31.89
N LEU A 45 -31.22 5.36 31.80
CA LEU A 45 -31.15 4.04 31.16
C LEU A 45 -31.06 4.18 29.64
N GLY A 46 -31.89 5.04 29.06
CA GLY A 46 -31.90 5.33 27.64
C GLY A 46 -30.53 5.82 27.16
N PHE A 47 -29.82 6.63 27.95
CA PHE A 47 -28.45 7.04 27.64
C PHE A 47 -27.48 5.87 27.57
N LEU A 48 -27.45 5.00 28.60
CA LEU A 48 -26.56 3.84 28.64
C LEU A 48 -26.84 2.86 27.50
N VAL A 49 -28.12 2.63 27.18
CA VAL A 49 -28.53 1.75 26.08
C VAL A 49 -28.13 2.36 24.72
N ALA A 50 -28.39 3.65 24.50
CA ALA A 50 -27.98 4.33 23.27
C ALA A 50 -26.45 4.33 23.09
N LEU A 51 -25.71 4.60 24.16
CA LEU A 51 -24.24 4.58 24.16
C LEU A 51 -23.68 3.18 23.88
N SER A 52 -24.29 2.14 24.45
CA SER A 52 -23.92 0.75 24.17
C SER A 52 -24.22 0.36 22.72
N GLY A 53 -25.37 0.76 22.18
CA GLY A 53 -25.71 0.56 20.77
C GLY A 53 -24.73 1.24 19.82
N LEU A 54 -24.33 2.49 20.11
CA LEU A 54 -23.33 3.22 19.35
C LEU A 54 -21.98 2.49 19.31
N PHE A 55 -21.43 2.12 20.47
CA PHE A 55 -20.13 1.45 20.50
C PHE A 55 -20.18 0.03 19.95
N GLY A 56 -21.31 -0.66 20.07
CA GLY A 56 -21.54 -1.94 19.39
C GLY A 56 -21.50 -1.79 17.87
N TRP A 57 -22.18 -0.75 17.35
CA TRP A 57 -22.14 -0.42 15.93
C TRP A 57 -20.73 -0.03 15.45
N LEU A 58 -20.03 0.85 16.18
CA LEU A 58 -18.65 1.25 15.85
C LEU A 58 -17.67 0.07 15.92
N THR A 59 -17.87 -0.85 16.86
CA THR A 59 -17.08 -2.09 16.96
C THR A 59 -17.21 -2.92 15.69
N ILE A 60 -18.44 -3.10 15.18
CA ILE A 60 -18.67 -3.84 13.93
C ILE A 60 -18.02 -3.12 12.75
N LEU A 61 -18.21 -1.80 12.62
CA LEU A 61 -17.62 -1.02 11.53
C LEU A 61 -16.09 -1.07 11.53
N THR A 62 -15.47 -0.82 12.68
CA THR A 62 -14.01 -0.80 12.80
C THR A 62 -13.40 -2.19 12.63
N PHE A 63 -14.12 -3.25 13.02
CA PHE A 63 -13.75 -4.63 12.72
C PHE A 63 -13.74 -4.92 11.21
N VAL A 64 -14.79 -4.51 10.49
CA VAL A 64 -14.84 -4.63 9.03
C VAL A 64 -13.71 -3.84 8.37
N TRP A 65 -13.47 -2.61 8.82
CA TRP A 65 -12.36 -1.78 8.30
C TRP A 65 -10.98 -2.38 8.57
N TRP A 66 -10.82 -3.11 9.68
CA TRP A 66 -9.58 -3.80 10.01
C TRP A 66 -9.36 -5.04 9.13
N LEU A 67 -10.41 -5.83 8.86
CA LEU A 67 -10.32 -7.06 8.08
C LEU A 67 -10.20 -6.83 6.57
N THR A 68 -10.95 -5.88 6.01
CA THR A 68 -11.00 -5.62 4.57
C THR A 68 -10.61 -4.18 4.22
N PRO A 69 -9.32 -3.83 4.27
CA PRO A 69 -8.82 -2.66 3.55
C PRO A 69 -8.95 -2.93 2.03
N PRO A 70 -9.47 -2.02 1.19
CA PRO A 70 -9.79 -0.61 1.43
C PRO A 70 -11.29 -0.34 1.69
N ALA A 71 -11.70 -0.28 2.95
CA ALA A 71 -12.99 0.30 3.32
C ALA A 71 -12.90 1.83 3.48
N ILE A 72 -14.03 2.53 3.61
CA ILE A 72 -14.13 4.00 3.74
C ILE A 72 -13.59 4.52 5.10
N GLY A 73 -13.06 3.63 5.95
CA GLY A 73 -12.56 3.97 7.28
C GLY A 73 -11.19 4.69 7.30
N PRO A 74 -10.81 5.27 8.45
CA PRO A 74 -9.47 5.79 8.67
C PRO A 74 -8.44 4.69 8.46
N ARG A 75 -7.46 4.92 7.58
CA ARG A 75 -6.43 3.94 7.24
C ARG A 75 -5.04 4.54 7.37
N GLY A 76 -4.06 3.66 7.60
CA GLY A 76 -2.66 4.04 7.55
C GLY A 76 -2.15 4.24 6.13
N ASN A 77 -0.85 4.45 6.01
CA ASN A 77 -0.18 4.59 4.73
C ASN A 77 -0.18 3.23 4.01
N VAL A 78 -0.48 3.26 2.72
CA VAL A 78 -0.38 2.10 1.84
C VAL A 78 1.09 1.79 1.52
N PRO A 79 1.42 0.54 1.18
CA PRO A 79 2.76 0.19 0.75
C PRO A 79 3.13 0.97 -0.52
N THR A 80 4.32 1.58 -0.52
CA THR A 80 4.82 2.36 -1.67
C THR A 80 6.33 2.19 -1.80
N TRP A 81 6.85 2.35 -3.01
CA TRP A 81 8.29 2.44 -3.24
C TRP A 81 8.77 3.85 -2.88
N LYS A 82 9.78 3.94 -2.00
CA LYS A 82 10.39 5.20 -1.60
C LYS A 82 11.81 5.28 -2.15
N PRO A 83 12.18 6.36 -2.85
CA PRO A 83 13.54 6.53 -3.34
C PRO A 83 14.49 6.71 -2.16
N VAL A 84 15.64 6.04 -2.23
CA VAL A 84 16.71 6.13 -1.23
C VAL A 84 17.89 6.90 -1.81
N GLU A 85 18.30 6.57 -3.02
CA GLU A 85 19.40 7.23 -3.71
C GLU A 85 19.29 7.11 -5.23
N ILE A 86 19.91 8.07 -5.91
CA ILE A 86 20.19 8.01 -7.34
C ILE A 86 21.69 7.78 -7.47
N TYR A 87 22.06 6.67 -8.13
CA TYR A 87 23.43 6.27 -8.35
C TYR A 87 23.75 6.31 -9.85
N VAL A 88 24.91 6.85 -10.22
CA VAL A 88 25.39 6.84 -11.60
C VAL A 88 26.44 5.74 -11.72
N ASN A 89 26.17 4.73 -12.55
CA ASN A 89 27.11 3.62 -12.71
C ASN A 89 28.42 4.12 -13.36
N GLY A 90 29.55 3.71 -12.80
CA GLY A 90 30.88 4.19 -13.20
C GLY A 90 31.34 5.48 -12.50
N ALA A 91 30.57 6.02 -11.55
CA ALA A 91 31.07 7.07 -10.65
C ALA A 91 32.13 6.50 -9.69
N ASN A 92 33.14 7.30 -9.32
CA ASN A 92 34.22 6.90 -8.41
C ASN A 92 33.77 6.69 -6.95
N ASP A 93 32.50 6.97 -6.64
CA ASP A 93 31.94 6.85 -5.30
C ASP A 93 31.17 5.54 -5.17
N SER A 94 31.37 4.83 -4.05
CA SER A 94 30.55 3.65 -3.71
C SER A 94 29.11 4.05 -3.43
N ALA A 95 28.14 3.22 -3.82
CA ALA A 95 26.73 3.43 -3.49
C ALA A 95 26.52 3.43 -1.98
N LYS A 96 25.58 4.27 -1.47
CA LYS A 96 25.29 4.33 -0.04
C LYS A 96 24.59 3.06 0.44
N VAL A 97 23.87 2.38 -0.45
CA VAL A 97 23.26 1.09 -0.16
C VAL A 97 24.23 -0.03 -0.53
N ASP A 98 24.76 -0.73 0.47
CA ASP A 98 25.70 -1.85 0.30
C ASP A 98 25.22 -2.93 -0.67
N ALA A 99 23.89 -3.13 -0.75
CA ALA A 99 23.30 -4.09 -1.69
C ALA A 99 23.55 -3.69 -3.15
N LEU A 100 23.54 -2.39 -3.48
CA LEU A 100 23.75 -1.91 -4.85
C LEU A 100 25.18 -2.19 -5.32
N ASN A 101 26.17 -2.13 -4.43
CA ASN A 101 27.56 -2.46 -4.76
C ASN A 101 27.76 -3.93 -5.18
N LYS A 102 26.77 -4.80 -4.93
CA LYS A 102 26.76 -6.21 -5.32
C LYS A 102 25.97 -6.48 -6.60
N LEU A 103 25.29 -5.46 -7.13
CA LEU A 103 24.53 -5.57 -8.37
C LEU A 103 25.50 -5.73 -9.54
N VAL A 104 25.14 -6.58 -10.50
CA VAL A 104 25.91 -6.77 -11.74
C VAL A 104 25.97 -5.46 -12.51
N ASP A 105 27.16 -5.12 -13.00
CA ASP A 105 27.37 -3.90 -13.79
C ASP A 105 26.53 -3.97 -15.08
N PRO A 106 25.72 -2.94 -15.39
CA PRO A 106 24.98 -2.86 -16.64
C PRO A 106 25.83 -3.12 -17.89
N ALA A 107 27.11 -2.74 -17.89
CA ALA A 107 27.99 -2.89 -19.03
C ALA A 107 28.38 -4.35 -19.32
N SER A 108 28.29 -5.26 -18.33
CA SER A 108 28.58 -6.69 -18.53
C SER A 108 27.35 -7.50 -18.98
N LEU A 109 26.17 -6.88 -19.02
CA LEU A 109 24.94 -7.55 -19.44
C LEU A 109 24.87 -7.65 -20.96
N ALA A 110 24.37 -8.78 -21.47
CA ALA A 110 24.16 -8.97 -22.90
C ALA A 110 23.23 -7.89 -23.46
N THR A 111 23.64 -7.27 -24.56
CA THR A 111 22.84 -6.22 -25.20
C THR A 111 21.65 -6.84 -25.93
N ALA A 112 20.53 -6.12 -26.04
CA ALA A 112 19.35 -6.59 -26.74
C ALA A 112 19.65 -7.07 -28.18
N ASP A 113 20.58 -6.41 -28.86
CA ASP A 113 21.01 -6.78 -30.22
C ASP A 113 21.76 -8.12 -30.28
N GLU A 114 22.53 -8.46 -29.24
CA GLU A 114 23.26 -9.74 -29.16
C GLU A 114 22.28 -10.90 -28.93
N ILE A 115 21.27 -10.69 -28.08
CA ILE A 115 20.21 -11.67 -27.84
C ILE A 115 19.36 -11.88 -29.10
N LEU A 116 19.06 -10.80 -29.83
CA LEU A 116 18.36 -10.86 -31.11
C LEU A 116 19.14 -11.62 -32.18
N ALA A 117 20.47 -11.51 -32.20
CA ALA A 117 21.32 -12.24 -33.14
C ALA A 117 21.28 -13.75 -32.94
N GLN A 118 21.12 -14.21 -31.69
CA GLN A 118 21.04 -15.63 -31.33
C GLN A 118 19.60 -16.17 -31.44
N ASN A 119 18.59 -15.32 -31.25
CA ASN A 119 17.17 -15.68 -31.26
C ASN A 119 16.38 -14.77 -32.22
N PRO A 120 16.41 -15.04 -33.53
CA PRO A 120 15.77 -14.17 -34.54
C PRO A 120 14.24 -14.12 -34.42
N ASP A 121 13.62 -15.13 -33.78
CA ASP A 121 12.17 -15.20 -33.60
C ASP A 121 11.62 -14.08 -32.70
N LEU A 122 12.46 -13.53 -31.81
CA LEU A 122 12.09 -12.44 -30.89
C LEU A 122 11.76 -11.13 -31.63
N VAL A 123 12.21 -10.96 -32.87
CA VAL A 123 11.90 -9.77 -33.69
C VAL A 123 10.39 -9.64 -33.93
N ASN A 124 9.70 -10.78 -34.12
CA ASN A 124 8.26 -10.79 -34.35
C ASN A 124 7.47 -10.49 -33.07
N GLU A 125 8.00 -10.88 -31.92
CA GLU A 125 7.37 -10.67 -30.61
C GLU A 125 7.60 -9.23 -30.10
N PHE A 126 8.78 -8.67 -30.39
CA PHE A 126 9.19 -7.34 -29.94
C PHE A 126 9.60 -6.43 -31.12
N PRO A 127 8.65 -5.98 -31.95
CA PRO A 127 8.96 -5.18 -33.14
C PRO A 127 9.60 -3.82 -32.83
N ASN A 128 9.48 -3.34 -31.58
CA ASN A 128 9.95 -2.03 -31.13
C ASN A 128 11.18 -2.14 -30.20
N GLY A 129 11.82 -3.32 -30.15
CA GLY A 129 12.89 -3.65 -29.21
C GLY A 129 12.37 -4.03 -27.82
N PHE A 130 13.26 -4.55 -26.99
CA PHE A 130 12.94 -5.04 -25.64
C PHE A 130 14.06 -4.70 -24.64
N THR A 131 13.73 -4.74 -23.37
CA THR A 131 14.67 -4.78 -22.25
C THR A 131 14.74 -6.20 -21.68
N LEU A 132 15.74 -6.50 -20.85
CA LEU A 132 15.80 -7.82 -20.19
C LEU A 132 14.59 -8.02 -19.28
N SER A 133 14.08 -6.95 -18.66
CA SER A 133 12.83 -6.99 -17.88
C SER A 133 11.60 -7.34 -18.72
N ASP A 134 11.55 -6.96 -20.00
CA ASP A 134 10.47 -7.37 -20.91
C ASP A 134 10.61 -8.86 -21.28
N LEU A 135 11.84 -9.31 -21.56
CA LEU A 135 12.12 -10.73 -21.81
C LEU A 135 11.81 -11.61 -20.60
N GLN A 136 12.13 -11.16 -19.38
CA GLN A 136 11.84 -11.91 -18.16
C GLN A 136 10.33 -12.12 -17.95
N GLN A 137 9.51 -11.22 -18.48
CA GLN A 137 8.06 -11.32 -18.38
C GLN A 137 7.48 -12.34 -19.37
N ASN A 138 7.97 -12.34 -20.61
CA ASN A 138 7.40 -13.18 -21.67
C ASN A 138 8.14 -14.52 -21.81
N ASN A 139 9.48 -14.48 -21.84
CA ASN A 139 10.37 -15.61 -22.15
C ASN A 139 11.47 -15.78 -21.07
N PRO A 140 11.10 -16.18 -19.83
CA PRO A 140 12.06 -16.29 -18.73
C PRO A 140 13.15 -17.36 -18.95
N ALA A 141 12.90 -18.36 -19.81
CA ALA A 141 13.87 -19.42 -20.12
C ALA A 141 15.09 -18.91 -20.90
N ILE A 142 14.88 -17.91 -21.77
CA ILE A 142 15.97 -17.28 -22.54
C ILE A 142 16.83 -16.45 -21.59
N VAL A 143 16.19 -15.73 -20.67
CA VAL A 143 16.91 -14.89 -19.69
C VAL A 143 17.85 -15.72 -18.82
N SER A 144 17.44 -16.91 -18.40
CA SER A 144 18.30 -17.81 -17.61
C SER A 144 19.52 -18.34 -18.36
N GLU A 145 19.58 -18.25 -19.70
CA GLU A 145 20.76 -18.60 -20.48
C GLU A 145 21.83 -17.49 -20.46
N TYR A 146 21.40 -16.23 -20.33
CA TYR A 146 22.30 -15.07 -20.29
C TYR A 146 22.61 -14.57 -18.88
N LEU A 147 21.83 -14.97 -17.88
CA LEU A 147 21.98 -14.57 -16.49
C LEU A 147 22.15 -15.77 -15.57
N ASP A 148 23.39 -16.02 -15.14
CA ASP A 148 23.69 -16.99 -14.10
C ASP A 148 23.18 -16.49 -12.73
N ILE A 149 22.29 -17.26 -12.11
CA ILE A 149 21.65 -16.89 -10.82
C ILE A 149 22.69 -16.70 -9.72
N GLU A 150 23.79 -17.47 -9.76
CA GLU A 150 24.89 -17.36 -8.79
C GLU A 150 25.68 -16.05 -8.94
N ALA A 151 25.81 -15.54 -10.17
CA ALA A 151 26.48 -14.27 -10.45
C ALA A 151 25.66 -13.05 -10.00
N LEU A 152 24.36 -13.22 -9.79
CA LEU A 152 23.46 -12.14 -9.40
C LEU A 152 23.54 -11.74 -7.91
N ASN A 153 24.33 -12.42 -7.08
CA ASN A 153 24.56 -12.06 -5.66
C ASN A 153 23.26 -11.83 -4.85
N GLY A 154 22.18 -12.55 -5.17
CA GLY A 154 20.86 -12.43 -4.54
C GLY A 154 19.94 -11.36 -5.14
N TRP A 155 20.33 -10.73 -6.25
CA TRP A 155 19.46 -9.90 -7.08
C TRP A 155 18.61 -10.76 -8.01
N ALA A 156 17.37 -10.35 -8.21
CA ALA A 156 16.43 -10.96 -9.15
C ALA A 156 15.97 -9.93 -10.18
N LEU A 157 15.95 -10.31 -11.45
CA LEU A 157 15.39 -9.48 -12.51
C LEU A 157 13.87 -9.50 -12.42
N VAL A 158 13.26 -8.31 -12.41
CA VAL A 158 11.81 -8.15 -12.32
C VAL A 158 11.23 -7.98 -13.73
N GLY A 159 10.18 -8.74 -14.02
CA GLY A 159 9.41 -8.59 -15.26
C GLY A 159 8.74 -7.21 -15.34
N ALA A 160 8.67 -6.62 -16.53
CA ALA A 160 8.17 -5.26 -16.74
C ALA A 160 6.77 -5.02 -16.14
N ALA A 161 5.88 -6.01 -16.18
CA ALA A 161 4.53 -5.91 -15.61
C ALA A 161 4.53 -5.71 -14.08
N ASN A 162 5.50 -6.32 -13.38
CA ASN A 162 5.62 -6.22 -11.92
C ASN A 162 6.42 -4.98 -11.49
N ALA A 163 7.11 -4.32 -12.42
CA ALA A 163 7.98 -3.18 -12.16
C ALA A 163 7.30 -1.81 -12.29
N GLY A 164 6.07 -1.75 -12.81
CA GLY A 164 5.39 -0.49 -13.15
C GLY A 164 5.28 0.52 -11.99
N GLU A 165 4.97 0.05 -10.77
CA GLU A 165 4.89 0.91 -9.59
C GLU A 165 6.26 1.52 -9.23
N ALA A 166 7.32 0.70 -9.26
CA ALA A 166 8.67 1.12 -8.94
C ALA A 166 9.22 2.10 -9.99
N GLN A 167 8.93 1.86 -11.27
CA GLN A 167 9.29 2.75 -12.37
C GLN A 167 8.61 4.12 -12.24
N ALA A 168 7.33 4.15 -11.90
CA ALA A 168 6.61 5.41 -11.69
C ALA A 168 7.18 6.20 -10.50
N ALA A 169 7.53 5.51 -9.39
CA ALA A 169 8.16 6.15 -8.25
C ALA A 169 9.56 6.70 -8.60
N ALA A 170 10.33 5.97 -9.42
CA ALA A 170 11.61 6.45 -9.95
C ALA A 170 11.44 7.67 -10.86
N ASP A 171 10.42 7.69 -11.72
CA ASP A 171 10.15 8.81 -12.64
C ASP A 171 9.89 10.11 -11.86
N VAL A 172 9.14 10.04 -10.75
CA VAL A 172 8.89 11.19 -9.87
C VAL A 172 10.19 11.71 -9.26
N GLU A 173 11.05 10.83 -8.78
CA GLU A 173 12.32 11.21 -8.14
C GLU A 173 13.34 11.76 -9.13
N LEU A 174 13.44 11.18 -10.33
CA LEU A 174 14.37 11.62 -11.37
C LEU A 174 14.07 13.04 -11.86
N VAL A 175 12.79 13.41 -11.94
CA VAL A 175 12.36 14.76 -12.28
C VAL A 175 12.52 15.70 -11.08
N ALA A 176 12.16 15.25 -9.87
CA ALA A 176 12.26 16.07 -8.65
C ALA A 176 13.71 16.43 -8.28
N SER A 177 14.65 15.51 -8.49
CA SER A 177 16.10 15.72 -8.27
C SER A 177 16.75 16.60 -9.34
N GLY A 178 16.06 16.88 -10.45
CA GLY A 178 16.57 17.69 -11.55
C GLY A 178 17.61 17.00 -12.43
N VAL A 179 17.81 15.68 -12.28
CA VAL A 179 18.70 14.89 -13.15
C VAL A 179 18.19 14.90 -14.60
N PHE A 180 16.87 14.83 -14.77
CA PHE A 180 16.19 14.98 -16.05
C PHE A 180 15.08 16.04 -15.93
N LYS A 181 14.83 16.80 -17.01
CA LYS A 181 13.77 17.82 -17.01
C LYS A 181 12.40 17.21 -17.27
N THR A 182 12.35 16.19 -18.13
CA THR A 182 11.10 15.52 -18.51
C THR A 182 11.32 14.02 -18.66
N THR A 183 10.24 13.25 -18.51
CA THR A 183 10.23 11.78 -18.64
C THR A 183 10.55 11.27 -20.05
N SER A 184 10.61 12.15 -21.04
CA SER A 184 10.99 11.85 -22.43
C SER A 184 12.50 11.85 -22.67
N GLU A 185 13.30 12.35 -21.74
CA GLU A 185 14.76 12.48 -21.90
C GLU A 185 15.53 11.20 -21.57
N TYR A 186 14.86 10.18 -21.04
CA TYR A 186 15.47 8.91 -20.67
C TYR A 186 14.58 7.73 -21.03
N LYS A 187 15.22 6.56 -21.21
CA LYS A 187 14.56 5.28 -21.41
C LYS A 187 14.83 4.41 -20.20
N LYS A 188 13.79 3.73 -19.72
CA LYS A 188 13.88 2.72 -18.67
C LYS A 188 14.48 1.44 -19.26
N LEU A 189 15.49 0.90 -18.59
CA LEU A 189 16.16 -0.34 -18.95
C LEU A 189 15.59 -1.47 -18.09
N ASN A 190 16.40 -2.02 -17.19
CA ASN A 190 16.04 -3.17 -16.37
C ASN A 190 15.65 -2.74 -14.95
N VAL A 191 14.81 -3.56 -14.34
CA VAL A 191 14.42 -3.41 -12.94
C VAL A 191 14.84 -4.63 -12.16
N TRP A 192 15.59 -4.40 -11.10
CA TRP A 192 16.12 -5.44 -10.23
C TRP A 192 15.46 -5.38 -8.86
N ASN A 193 15.37 -6.51 -8.19
CA ASN A 193 14.84 -6.63 -6.84
C ASN A 193 15.84 -7.41 -5.97
N TYR A 194 16.03 -6.97 -4.74
CA TYR A 194 16.88 -7.58 -3.75
C TYR A 194 16.18 -7.69 -2.40
N GLY A 195 16.23 -8.89 -1.83
CA GLY A 195 15.64 -9.19 -0.53
C GLY A 195 14.12 -9.34 -0.61
N GLY A 196 13.42 -8.82 0.41
CA GLY A 196 12.00 -9.11 0.59
C GLY A 196 11.72 -10.54 1.08
N LYS A 197 10.43 -10.86 1.22
CA LYS A 197 10.01 -12.20 1.63
C LYS A 197 10.19 -13.17 0.46
N PRO A 198 10.73 -14.37 0.71
CA PRO A 198 10.89 -15.36 -0.35
C PRO A 198 9.52 -15.66 -0.96
N THR A 199 9.47 -15.71 -2.29
CA THR A 199 8.23 -16.04 -2.98
C THR A 199 7.99 -17.55 -2.88
N LEU A 200 6.74 -17.97 -3.10
CA LEU A 200 6.41 -19.39 -3.11
C LEU A 200 7.22 -20.17 -4.17
N LYS A 201 7.59 -19.52 -5.27
CA LYS A 201 8.41 -20.14 -6.33
C LYS A 201 9.85 -20.36 -5.87
N ASP A 202 10.38 -19.49 -5.02
CA ASP A 202 11.76 -19.58 -4.53
C ASP A 202 11.89 -20.70 -3.49
N ASP A 203 10.93 -20.81 -2.56
CA ASP A 203 10.98 -21.80 -1.49
C ASP A 203 10.46 -23.19 -1.92
N CYS A 204 9.59 -23.25 -2.94
CA CYS A 204 8.97 -24.49 -3.40
C CYS A 204 8.94 -24.59 -4.94
N PRO A 205 10.09 -24.74 -5.62
CA PRO A 205 10.15 -24.82 -7.07
C PRO A 205 9.39 -26.03 -7.63
N ASP A 206 9.40 -27.17 -6.93
CA ASP A 206 8.71 -28.41 -7.33
C ASP A 206 7.19 -28.38 -7.11
N GLY A 207 6.66 -27.31 -6.49
CA GLY A 207 5.22 -27.09 -6.35
C GLY A 207 4.48 -28.05 -5.41
N GLY A 208 5.19 -28.89 -4.65
CA GLY A 208 4.63 -29.88 -3.74
C GLY A 208 3.63 -29.31 -2.72
N SER A 209 2.54 -30.04 -2.47
CA SER A 209 1.45 -29.61 -1.58
C SER A 209 1.90 -29.38 -0.13
N ILE A 210 2.80 -30.24 0.37
CA ILE A 210 3.37 -30.14 1.73
C ILE A 210 4.26 -28.90 1.86
N CYS A 211 5.15 -28.67 0.90
CA CYS A 211 6.03 -27.50 0.88
C CYS A 211 5.21 -26.20 0.86
N ARG A 212 4.17 -26.13 0.02
CA ARG A 212 3.25 -24.98 -0.04
C ARG A 212 2.52 -24.73 1.27
N ALA A 213 2.09 -25.79 1.96
CA ALA A 213 1.45 -25.67 3.26
C ALA A 213 2.44 -25.15 4.32
N GLN A 214 3.66 -25.68 4.33
CA GLN A 214 4.72 -25.24 5.23
C GLN A 214 5.09 -23.76 4.99
N HIS A 215 5.25 -23.34 3.73
CA HIS A 215 5.52 -21.93 3.37
C HIS A 215 4.46 -20.97 3.89
N ARG A 216 3.18 -21.31 3.74
CA ARG A 216 2.06 -20.49 4.25
C ARG A 216 2.12 -20.34 5.77
N ILE A 217 2.50 -21.40 6.47
CA ILE A 217 2.61 -21.39 7.93
C ILE A 217 3.83 -20.56 8.35
N THR A 218 5.02 -20.83 7.82
CA THR A 218 6.26 -20.15 8.21
C THR A 218 6.20 -18.66 7.88
N SER A 219 5.69 -18.29 6.70
CA SER A 219 5.52 -16.89 6.30
C SER A 219 4.49 -16.14 7.16
N ALA A 220 3.45 -16.81 7.67
CA ALA A 220 2.48 -16.23 8.60
C ALA A 220 3.11 -15.94 9.98
N PHE A 221 4.04 -16.77 10.43
CA PHE A 221 4.76 -16.57 11.70
C PHE A 221 5.96 -15.63 11.59
N GLN A 222 6.35 -15.20 10.39
CA GLN A 222 7.40 -14.22 10.19
C GLN A 222 6.91 -12.79 10.45
N ILE A 223 6.98 -12.38 11.72
CA ILE A 223 6.51 -11.07 12.21
C ILE A 223 7.27 -9.90 11.59
N LYS A 224 8.60 -10.03 11.40
CA LYS A 224 9.43 -8.98 10.80
C LYS A 224 9.51 -9.15 9.29
N ASN A 225 9.27 -8.06 8.56
CA ASN A 225 9.47 -8.04 7.11
C ASN A 225 10.94 -7.68 6.80
N PRO A 226 11.68 -8.52 6.05
CA PRO A 226 13.01 -8.16 5.58
C PRO A 226 12.92 -6.97 4.63
N LYS A 227 13.99 -6.17 4.57
CA LYS A 227 14.06 -5.03 3.64
C LYS A 227 14.03 -5.55 2.21
N ASN A 228 13.24 -4.89 1.38
CA ASN A 228 13.14 -5.15 -0.05
C ASN A 228 13.61 -3.88 -0.78
N TYR A 229 14.67 -4.01 -1.56
CA TYR A 229 15.18 -2.96 -2.41
C TYR A 229 14.87 -3.28 -3.87
N THR A 230 14.49 -2.27 -4.63
CA THR A 230 14.40 -2.38 -6.07
C THR A 230 15.25 -1.30 -6.72
N VAL A 231 15.87 -1.64 -7.84
CA VAL A 231 16.71 -0.73 -8.60
C VAL A 231 16.11 -0.58 -9.97
N VAL A 232 15.76 0.65 -10.33
CA VAL A 232 15.29 0.99 -11.67
C VAL A 232 16.45 1.62 -12.43
N GLN A 233 16.90 0.95 -13.48
CA GLN A 233 17.96 1.46 -14.34
C GLN A 233 17.36 2.30 -15.45
N VAL A 234 17.92 3.48 -15.66
CA VAL A 234 17.54 4.42 -16.72
C VAL A 234 18.77 4.91 -17.45
N GLN A 235 18.63 5.23 -18.72
CA GLN A 235 19.70 5.82 -19.52
C GLN A 235 19.14 6.93 -20.39
N LYS A 236 19.96 7.96 -20.62
CA LYS A 236 19.55 9.12 -21.41
C LYS A 236 19.24 8.73 -22.85
N VAL A 237 18.26 9.38 -23.44
CA VAL A 237 17.82 9.18 -24.82
C VAL A 237 18.42 10.27 -25.70
N ILE A 238 18.83 9.87 -26.91
CA ILE A 238 19.29 10.83 -27.93
C ILE A 238 18.09 11.70 -28.34
N PRO A 239 18.15 13.03 -28.23
CA PRO A 239 17.03 13.91 -28.59
C PRO A 239 16.56 13.64 -30.02
N GLN A 240 15.34 13.13 -30.18
CA GLN A 240 14.70 12.94 -31.48
C GLN A 240 13.69 14.07 -31.68
N THR A 241 13.83 14.86 -32.74
CA THR A 241 12.83 15.85 -33.12
C THR A 241 11.61 15.15 -33.71
N PRO A 242 10.41 15.29 -33.10
CA PRO A 242 9.20 14.70 -33.65
C PRO A 242 8.85 15.39 -34.96
N VAL A 243 8.71 14.61 -36.04
CA VAL A 243 8.22 15.13 -37.32
C VAL A 243 6.69 15.28 -37.23
N PRO A 244 6.12 16.47 -37.48
CA PRO A 244 4.68 16.68 -37.42
C PRO A 244 3.92 15.71 -38.35
N GLY A 245 2.92 15.01 -37.81
CA GLY A 245 2.08 14.07 -38.56
C GLY A 245 2.58 12.61 -38.56
N GLN A 246 3.75 12.32 -37.98
CA GLN A 246 4.21 10.95 -37.75
C GLN A 246 4.04 10.56 -36.28
N ALA A 247 3.95 9.25 -36.02
CA ALA A 247 4.06 8.75 -34.65
C ALA A 247 5.42 9.18 -34.07
N PRO A 248 5.47 9.63 -32.80
CA PRO A 248 6.73 9.99 -32.16
C PRO A 248 7.76 8.86 -32.34
N PRO A 249 8.99 9.17 -32.79
CA PRO A 249 10.02 8.15 -32.97
C PRO A 249 10.31 7.49 -31.61
N LEU A 250 10.53 6.18 -31.63
CA LEU A 250 10.85 5.44 -30.41
C LEU A 250 12.12 6.00 -29.77
N PRO A 251 12.13 6.21 -28.44
CA PRO A 251 13.32 6.65 -27.72
C PRO A 251 14.49 5.68 -27.93
N LYS A 252 15.54 6.16 -28.61
CA LYS A 252 16.80 5.44 -28.76
C LYS A 252 17.76 5.86 -27.66
N VAL A 253 18.29 4.87 -26.96
CA VAL A 253 19.24 5.04 -25.86
C VAL A 253 20.55 5.61 -26.40
N ASP A 254 21.16 6.54 -25.68
CA ASP A 254 22.51 7.05 -25.96
C ASP A 254 23.56 6.16 -25.28
N PRO A 255 24.32 5.33 -26.03
CA PRO A 255 25.31 4.42 -25.44
C PRO A 255 26.50 5.13 -24.80
N SER A 256 26.71 6.43 -25.09
CA SER A 256 27.82 7.21 -24.55
C SER A 256 27.59 7.70 -23.12
N GLN A 257 26.33 7.71 -22.66
CA GLN A 257 25.94 8.20 -21.35
C GLN A 257 25.90 7.04 -20.34
N PRO A 258 26.32 7.26 -19.08
CA PRO A 258 26.27 6.21 -18.06
C PRO A 258 24.83 5.81 -17.73
N VAL A 259 24.66 4.55 -17.34
CA VAL A 259 23.38 4.06 -16.80
C VAL A 259 23.19 4.66 -15.40
N ILE A 260 22.02 5.21 -15.13
CA ILE A 260 21.64 5.76 -13.82
C ILE A 260 20.73 4.74 -13.13
N SER A 261 21.10 4.33 -11.93
CA SER A 261 20.37 3.39 -11.08
C SER A 261 19.64 4.16 -9.97
N VAL A 262 18.31 4.15 -10.00
CA VAL A 262 17.49 4.69 -8.91
C VAL A 262 17.18 3.57 -7.94
N VAL A 263 17.70 3.68 -6.72
CA VAL A 263 17.48 2.68 -5.66
C VAL A 263 16.27 3.10 -4.86
N LEU A 264 15.28 2.20 -4.77
CA LEU A 264 14.09 2.38 -3.98
C LEU A 264 14.01 1.30 -2.90
N ILE A 265 13.48 1.66 -1.74
CA ILE A 265 13.12 0.72 -0.66
C ILE A 265 11.61 0.56 -0.61
N ARG A 266 11.13 -0.68 -0.40
CA ARG A 266 9.71 -0.93 -0.18
C ARG A 266 9.31 -0.47 1.21
N ASP A 267 8.55 0.61 1.30
CA ASP A 267 7.81 0.91 2.52
C ASP A 267 6.57 0.02 2.56
N ILE A 268 6.47 -0.85 3.58
CA ILE A 268 5.33 -1.75 3.77
C ILE A 268 4.07 -1.03 4.28
N GLY A 269 4.22 0.22 4.71
CA GLY A 269 3.13 1.01 5.26
C GLY A 269 2.57 0.43 6.56
N ASN A 270 1.47 1.01 7.02
CA ASN A 270 0.78 0.65 8.25
C ASN A 270 -0.74 0.66 8.08
N GLU A 271 -1.21 0.28 6.89
CA GLU A 271 -2.61 0.37 6.45
C GLU A 271 -3.62 -0.12 7.50
N ARG A 272 -3.31 -1.25 8.16
CA ARG A 272 -4.20 -1.91 9.14
C ARG A 272 -4.06 -1.45 10.59
N VAL A 273 -2.98 -0.73 10.93
CA VAL A 273 -2.70 -0.35 12.32
C VAL A 273 -3.73 0.66 12.83
N ILE A 274 -4.05 1.66 12.01
CA ILE A 274 -5.03 2.70 12.39
C ILE A 274 -6.44 2.11 12.62
N PRO A 275 -7.02 1.33 11.68
CA PRO A 275 -8.31 0.65 11.92
C PRO A 275 -8.32 -0.22 13.17
N PHE A 276 -7.22 -0.96 13.42
CA PHE A 276 -7.09 -1.81 14.59
C PHE A 276 -7.17 -1.02 15.90
N LEU A 277 -6.51 0.13 15.99
CA LEU A 277 -6.57 0.97 17.18
C LEU A 277 -8.00 1.48 17.45
N TYR A 278 -8.72 1.90 16.41
CA TYR A 278 -10.13 2.30 16.54
C TYR A 278 -11.03 1.13 16.99
N PHE A 279 -10.75 -0.08 16.52
CA PHE A 279 -11.44 -1.29 16.98
C PHE A 279 -11.21 -1.54 18.46
N VAL A 280 -9.96 -1.53 18.92
CA VAL A 280 -9.63 -1.73 20.34
C VAL A 280 -10.34 -0.71 21.23
N ILE A 281 -10.36 0.56 20.84
CA ILE A 281 -11.05 1.62 21.60
C ILE A 281 -12.57 1.38 21.62
N SER A 282 -13.17 1.11 20.46
CA SER A 282 -14.62 0.91 20.34
C SER A 282 -15.11 -0.31 21.10
N VAL A 283 -14.38 -1.43 21.01
CA VAL A 283 -14.65 -2.66 21.77
C VAL A 283 -14.54 -2.39 23.27
N SER A 284 -13.51 -1.67 23.71
CA SER A 284 -13.32 -1.37 25.13
C SER A 284 -14.49 -0.55 25.69
N LEU A 285 -14.94 0.46 24.96
CA LEU A 285 -16.09 1.29 25.34
C LEU A 285 -17.41 0.51 25.28
N PHE A 286 -17.56 -0.38 24.30
CA PHE A 286 -18.71 -1.29 24.23
C PHE A 286 -18.77 -2.20 25.45
N ILE A 287 -17.66 -2.88 25.79
CA ILE A 287 -17.58 -3.77 26.97
C ILE A 287 -17.89 -3.00 28.25
N LEU A 288 -17.34 -1.79 28.43
CA LEU A 288 -17.60 -0.98 29.61
C LEU A 288 -19.08 -0.60 29.73
N SER A 289 -19.71 -0.18 28.63
CA SER A 289 -21.14 0.17 28.61
C SER A 289 -22.05 -1.05 28.87
N ALA A 290 -21.74 -2.20 28.26
CA ALA A 290 -22.47 -3.44 28.46
C ALA A 290 -22.32 -3.96 29.89
N TRP A 291 -21.13 -3.84 30.47
CA TRP A 291 -20.85 -4.18 31.86
C TRP A 291 -21.66 -3.30 32.83
N ALA A 292 -21.75 -1.98 32.57
CA ALA A 292 -22.56 -1.08 33.37
C ALA A 292 -24.06 -1.44 33.32
N LEU A 293 -24.58 -1.80 32.14
CA LEU A 293 -25.96 -2.28 31.98
C LEU A 293 -26.19 -3.60 32.72
N HIS A 294 -25.28 -4.56 32.58
CA HIS A 294 -25.36 -5.86 33.26
C HIS A 294 -25.40 -5.74 34.78
N ASN A 295 -24.53 -4.90 35.35
CA ASN A 295 -24.50 -4.66 36.78
C ASN A 295 -25.80 -4.00 37.28
N ARG A 296 -26.35 -3.09 36.49
CA ARG A 296 -27.64 -2.47 36.80
C ARG A 296 -28.77 -3.50 36.81
N ASP A 297 -28.84 -4.36 35.80
CA ASP A 297 -29.87 -5.39 35.72
C ASP A 297 -29.79 -6.36 36.90
N LYS A 298 -28.58 -6.73 37.33
CA LYS A 298 -28.39 -7.50 38.57
C LYS A 298 -28.94 -6.80 39.80
N THR A 299 -28.71 -5.50 39.96
CA THR A 299 -29.27 -4.74 41.09
C THR A 299 -30.79 -4.66 41.03
N LEU A 300 -31.36 -4.46 39.84
CA LEU A 300 -32.82 -4.43 39.66
C LEU A 300 -33.47 -5.77 40.00
N MET A 301 -32.88 -6.89 39.58
CA MET A 301 -33.37 -8.22 39.93
C MET A 301 -33.34 -8.47 41.44
N LYS A 302 -32.27 -8.07 42.13
CA LYS A 302 -32.18 -8.16 43.60
C LYS A 302 -33.26 -7.34 44.28
N ASN A 303 -33.47 -6.10 43.86
CA ASN A 303 -34.48 -5.21 44.45
C ASN A 303 -35.90 -5.75 44.24
N LYS A 304 -36.20 -6.30 43.05
CA LYS A 304 -37.49 -6.95 42.78
C LYS A 304 -37.70 -8.17 43.67
N ALA A 305 -36.69 -9.03 43.80
CA ALA A 305 -36.76 -10.21 44.66
C ALA A 305 -37.00 -9.84 46.14
N MET A 306 -36.33 -8.80 46.65
CA MET A 306 -36.57 -8.29 48.02
C MET A 306 -37.98 -7.71 48.18
N ALA A 307 -38.49 -6.98 47.18
CA ALA A 307 -39.84 -6.43 47.23
C ALA A 307 -40.91 -7.54 47.20
N GLU A 308 -40.72 -8.57 46.37
CA GLU A 308 -41.58 -9.75 46.34
C GLU A 308 -41.56 -10.51 47.67
N ALA A 309 -40.39 -10.68 48.29
CA ALA A 309 -40.27 -11.29 49.61
C ALA A 309 -41.01 -10.49 50.69
N ALA A 310 -40.81 -9.16 50.73
CA ALA A 310 -41.50 -8.28 51.67
C ALA A 310 -43.02 -8.31 51.52
N SER A 311 -43.53 -8.41 50.28
CA SER A 311 -44.97 -8.52 50.01
C SER A 311 -45.60 -9.85 50.44
N LYS A 312 -44.80 -10.91 50.61
CA LYS A 312 -45.28 -12.21 51.10
C LYS A 312 -45.31 -12.30 52.63
N GLU A 313 -44.53 -11.45 53.30
CA GLU A 313 -44.47 -11.38 54.76
C GLU A 313 -45.53 -10.42 55.36
N SER A 314 -46.15 -9.57 54.53
CA SER A 314 -47.27 -8.68 54.87
C SER A 314 -48.63 -9.32 54.58
#